data_AF-X1C7F3-F1
#
_entry.id   AF-X1C7F3-F1
#
_cell.length_a   1.000
_cell.length_b   1.000
_cell.length_c   1.000
_cell.angle_alpha   90.00
_cell.angle_beta   90.00
_cell.angle_gamma   90.00
#
_symmetry.space_group_name_H-M   'P 1'
#
loop_
_entity.id
_entity.type
_entity.pdbx_description
1 polymer ?
#
loop_
_entity_poly.entity_id
_entity_poly.type
_entity_poly.pdbx_seq_one_letter_code
_entity_poly.pdbx_strand_id
1 'polypeptide(L)' 'MPLTKTGRKVKRSMQKHYGKEKGKEVFYASINKRKAGSSKWHRKEIKG' A
#
# COMPACT_ATOMS: atom_id res chain seq x y z
N MET A 1 10.31 -0.85 -0.52
CA MET A 1 9.07 -1.60 -0.89
C MET A 1 8.54 -1.22 -2.28
N PRO A 2 8.96 -1.91 -3.34
CA PRO A 2 8.39 -1.72 -4.67
C PRO A 2 6.90 -2.13 -4.70
N LEU A 3 6.02 -1.22 -5.15
CA LEU A 3 4.58 -1.47 -5.22
C LEU A 3 4.19 -2.35 -6.42
N THR A 4 3.27 -3.27 -6.21
CA THR A 4 2.66 -4.07 -7.28
C THR A 4 1.62 -3.26 -8.05
N LYS A 5 1.13 -3.79 -9.19
CA LYS A 5 0.00 -3.18 -9.92
C LYS A 5 -1.22 -3.02 -9.01
N THR A 6 -1.53 -4.03 -8.21
CA THR A 6 -2.62 -4.02 -7.23
C THR A 6 -2.37 -3.00 -6.12
N GLY A 7 -1.16 -2.94 -5.57
CA GLY A 7 -0.82 -1.96 -4.53
C GLY A 7 -0.97 -0.51 -5.01
N ARG A 8 -0.60 -0.22 -6.26
CA ARG A 8 -0.84 1.11 -6.87
C ARG A 8 -2.33 1.45 -7.00
N LYS A 9 -3.17 0.49 -7.40
CA LYS A 9 -4.63 0.68 -7.49
C LYS A 9 -5.24 0.98 -6.12
N VAL A 10 -4.88 0.20 -5.10
CA VAL A 10 -5.36 0.40 -3.72
C VAL A 10 -4.88 1.75 -3.16
N LYS A 11 -3.60 2.09 -3.35
CA LYS A 11 -3.07 3.39 -2.93
C LYS A 11 -3.84 4.54 -3.58
N ARG A 12 -4.10 4.48 -4.89
CA ARG A 12 -4.90 5.51 -5.59
C ARG A 12 -6.33 5.61 -5.06
N SER A 13 -6.97 4.47 -4.78
CA SER A 13 -8.31 4.43 -4.19
C SER A 13 -8.34 5.08 -2.80
N MET A 14 -7.36 4.78 -1.94
CA MET A 14 -7.23 5.42 -0.63
C MET A 14 -6.95 6.92 -0.75
N GLN A 15 -6.12 7.34 -1.70
CA GLN A 15 -5.89 8.76 -1.98
C GLN A 15 -7.13 9.49 -2.47
N LYS A 16 -8.00 8.83 -3.24
CA LYS A 16 -9.28 9.40 -3.68
C LYS A 16 -10.26 9.56 -2.52
N HIS A 17 -10.23 8.66 -1.54
CA HIS A 17 -11.17 8.66 -0.42
C HIS A 17 -10.72 9.56 0.74
N TYR A 18 -9.45 9.47 1.15
CA TYR A 18 -8.92 10.19 2.30
C TYR A 18 -8.14 11.47 1.92
N GLY A 19 -7.84 11.68 0.65
CA GLY A 19 -6.93 12.73 0.17
C GLY A 19 -5.53 12.21 -0.13
N LYS A 20 -4.76 12.98 -0.94
CA LYS A 20 -3.45 12.55 -1.48
C LYS A 20 -2.46 12.13 -0.38
N GLU A 21 -2.36 12.91 0.68
CA GLU A 21 -1.44 12.66 1.80
C GLU A 21 -1.98 11.59 2.74
N LYS A 22 -3.18 11.81 3.29
CA LYS A 22 -3.80 10.87 4.23
C LYS A 22 -3.99 9.48 3.65
N GLY A 23 -4.38 9.37 2.37
CA GLY A 23 -4.53 8.08 1.70
C GLY A 23 -3.19 7.35 1.50
N LYS A 24 -2.08 8.08 1.34
CA LYS A 24 -0.73 7.49 1.33
C LYS A 24 -0.38 6.96 2.73
N GLU A 25 -0.66 7.71 3.79
CA GLU A 25 -0.41 7.30 5.17
C GLU A 25 -1.21 6.04 5.54
N VAL A 26 -2.53 6.05 5.29
CA VAL A 26 -3.42 4.92 5.58
C VAL A 26 -2.98 3.66 4.82
N PHE A 27 -2.55 3.81 3.57
CA PHE A 27 -2.06 2.69 2.76
C PHE A 27 -0.82 2.03 3.38
N TYR A 28 0.21 2.81 3.73
CA TYR A 28 1.43 2.25 4.33
C TYR A 28 1.20 1.77 5.78
N ALA A 29 0.37 2.46 6.55
CA ALA A 29 -0.03 1.99 7.88
C ALA A 29 -0.75 0.63 7.81
N SER A 30 -1.58 0.40 6.79
CA SER A 30 -2.25 -0.89 6.56
C SER A 30 -1.27 -2.02 6.21
N ILE A 31 -0.20 -1.71 5.48
CA ILE A 31 0.90 -2.65 5.20
C ILE A 31 1.64 -2.98 6.50
N ASN A 32 2.02 -1.97 7.28
CA ASN A 32 2.74 -2.15 8.54
C ASN A 32 1.91 -2.95 9.56
N LYS A 33 0.60 -2.71 9.62
CA LYS A 33 -0.36 -3.45 10.46
C LYS A 33 -0.71 -4.85 9.91
N ARG A 34 -0.09 -5.28 8.81
CA ARG A 34 -0.34 -6.59 8.16
C ARG A 34 -1.83 -6.83 7.87
N LYS A 35 -2.57 -5.78 7.47
CA LYS A 35 -3.99 -5.90 7.08
C LYS A 35 -4.15 -7.03 6.06
N ALA A 36 -5.23 -7.81 6.15
CA ALA A 36 -5.47 -8.92 5.23
C ALA A 36 -5.31 -8.50 3.76
N GLY A 37 -4.48 -9.23 3.01
CA GLY A 37 -4.17 -8.95 1.60
C GLY A 37 -3.13 -7.85 1.34
N SER A 38 -2.67 -7.11 2.37
CA SER A 38 -1.69 -6.03 2.20
C SER A 38 -0.31 -6.51 1.75
N SER A 39 0.03 -7.77 2.04
CA SER A 39 1.24 -8.43 1.56
C SER A 39 1.33 -8.51 0.02
N LYS A 40 0.19 -8.49 -0.69
CA LYS A 40 0.16 -8.49 -2.17
C LYS A 40 0.36 -7.09 -2.76
N TRP A 41 0.34 -6.04 -1.95
CA TRP A 41 0.44 -4.64 -2.41
C TRP A 41 1.89 -4.21 -2.64
N HIS A 42 2.85 -4.90 -2.03
CA HIS A 42 4.27 -4.62 -2.17
C HIS A 42 5.05 -5.93 -2.40
N ARG A 43 6.14 -5.86 -3.16
CA ARG A 43 7.12 -6.96 -3.18
C ARG A 43 7.99 -6.86 -1.93
N LYS A 44 8.27 -7.99 -1.28
CA LYS A 44 9.41 -8.05 -0.35
C LYS A 44 10.66 -7.82 -1.19
N GLU A 45 11.48 -6.84 -0.80
CA GLU A 45 12.84 -6.79 -1.32
C GLU A 45 13.51 -8.06 -0.84
N ILE A 46 13.77 -8.98 -1.78
CA ILE A 46 14.73 -10.04 -1.54
C ILE A 46 16.07 -9.29 -1.53
N LYS A 47 16.54 -8.96 -0.34
CA LYS A 47 17.97 -8.66 -0.16
C LYS A 47 18.67 -10.01 -0.35
N GLY A 48 19.19 -10.22 -1.55
CA GLY A 48 20.18 -11.25 -1.83
C GLY A 48 21.50 -10.91 -1.17
#